data_AF-A0A0J6KYZ4-F1
#
_entry.id   AF-A0A0J6KYZ4-F1
#
_cell.length_a   1.000
_cell.length_b   1.000
_cell.length_c   1.000
_cell.angle_alpha   90.00
_cell.angle_beta   90.00
_cell.angle_gamma   90.00
#
_symmetry.space_group_name_H-M   'P 1'
#
loop_
_entity.id
_entity.type
_entity.pdbx_description
1 polymer ?
#
loop_
_entity_poly.entity_id
_entity_poly.type
_entity_poly.pdbx_seq_one_letter_code
_entity_poly.pdbx_strand_id
1 'polypeptide(L)'
;MCEVRTEIKYYNTSRCLVCGHQGKVYRTSKEEYKEVTVCPKCNGAFVDMYKLEKYRQSNDTEEPLLQIVQSDIDAVPVVLYKGEEIKGKVRVSFDWKTDGQYHKSGPYIHIEHLEDSKKCINTKTIQHNHPIVEEQVDLYRL
;
A
#
# COMPACT_ATOMS: atom_id res chain seq x y z
N MET A 1 -51.96 -39.60 9.53
CA MET A 1 -50.60 -39.48 10.11
C MET A 1 -49.96 -38.27 9.47
N CYS A 2 -49.69 -37.20 10.23
CA CYS A 2 -49.00 -36.02 9.70
C CYS A 2 -47.49 -36.28 9.76
N GLU A 3 -46.84 -36.37 8.61
CA GLU A 3 -45.38 -36.45 8.53
C GLU A 3 -44.79 -35.09 8.92
N VAL A 4 -44.22 -35.01 10.13
CA VAL A 4 -43.41 -33.86 10.54
C VAL A 4 -42.08 -33.98 9.80
N ARG A 5 -41.98 -33.33 8.64
CA ARG A 5 -40.69 -33.21 7.92
C ARG A 5 -39.80 -32.24 8.67
N THR A 6 -38.80 -32.78 9.37
CA THR A 6 -37.78 -31.96 10.03
C THR A 6 -36.83 -31.38 8.98
N GLU A 7 -37.05 -30.14 8.56
CA GLU A 7 -36.16 -29.44 7.63
C GLU A 7 -34.86 -29.04 8.35
N ILE A 8 -33.75 -29.67 7.99
CA ILE A 8 -32.43 -29.26 8.48
C ILE A 8 -32.05 -27.95 7.79
N LYS A 9 -31.86 -26.87 8.56
CA LYS A 9 -31.41 -25.57 8.05
C LYS A 9 -29.94 -25.35 8.38
N TYR A 10 -29.14 -25.10 7.36
CA TYR A 10 -27.74 -24.70 7.52
C TYR A 10 -27.65 -23.19 7.65
N TYR A 11 -26.66 -22.70 8.40
CA TYR A 11 -26.40 -21.26 8.44
C TYR A 11 -24.91 -20.96 8.53
N ASN A 12 -24.55 -19.79 8.04
CA ASN A 12 -23.26 -19.16 8.28
C ASN A 12 -23.49 -17.74 8.81
N THR A 13 -22.57 -17.25 9.62
CA THR A 13 -22.60 -15.87 10.09
C THR A 13 -21.88 -14.99 9.09
N SER A 14 -22.51 -13.90 8.67
CA SER A 14 -21.97 -12.96 7.70
C SER A 14 -21.90 -11.56 8.28
N ARG A 15 -20.96 -10.75 7.78
CA ARG A 15 -20.78 -9.33 8.14
C ARG A 15 -20.81 -8.47 6.88
N CYS A 16 -21.48 -7.33 6.97
CA CYS A 16 -21.50 -6.34 5.89
C CYS A 16 -20.20 -5.55 5.87
N LEU A 17 -19.58 -5.44 4.71
CA LEU A 17 -18.38 -4.63 4.51
C LEU A 17 -18.67 -3.12 4.49
N VAL A 18 -19.92 -2.71 4.23
CA VAL A 18 -20.32 -1.30 4.15
C VAL A 18 -20.80 -0.77 5.51
N CYS A 19 -21.82 -1.39 6.09
CA CYS A 19 -22.46 -0.88 7.32
C CYS A 19 -22.05 -1.64 8.60
N GLY A 20 -21.18 -2.66 8.50
CA GLY A 20 -20.71 -3.44 9.65
C GLY A 20 -21.73 -4.37 10.28
N HIS A 21 -22.99 -4.38 9.82
CA HIS A 21 -24.04 -5.29 10.31
C HIS A 21 -23.59 -6.75 10.26
N GLN A 22 -23.90 -7.53 11.30
CA GLN A 22 -23.69 -8.97 11.34
C GLN A 22 -25.03 -9.71 11.45
N GLY A 23 -25.12 -10.87 10.81
CA GLY A 23 -26.34 -11.67 10.81
C GLY A 23 -26.12 -13.08 10.29
N LYS A 24 -27.07 -13.98 10.58
CA LYS A 24 -27.07 -15.36 10.08
C LYS A 24 -27.74 -15.42 8.72
N VAL A 25 -27.10 -16.09 7.76
CA VAL A 25 -27.68 -16.40 6.46
C VAL A 25 -28.07 -17.88 6.47
N TYR A 26 -29.37 -18.16 6.42
CA TYR A 26 -29.91 -19.52 6.45
C TYR A 26 -30.03 -20.11 5.04
N ARG A 27 -29.88 -21.44 4.92
CA ARG A 27 -29.87 -22.19 3.67
C ARG A 27 -30.49 -23.56 3.84
N THR A 28 -31.01 -24.10 2.74
CA THR A 28 -31.67 -25.42 2.74
C THR A 28 -30.68 -26.57 2.57
N SER A 29 -29.55 -26.34 1.89
CA SER A 29 -28.47 -27.31 1.75
C SER A 29 -27.09 -26.67 1.85
N LYS A 30 -26.04 -27.50 1.87
CA LYS A 30 -24.64 -27.04 1.87
C LYS A 30 -24.19 -26.54 0.50
N GLU A 31 -24.72 -27.12 -0.58
CA GLU A 31 -24.39 -26.77 -1.97
C GLU A 31 -24.87 -25.35 -2.32
N GLU A 32 -25.91 -24.87 -1.65
CA GLU A 32 -26.43 -23.50 -1.79
C GLU A 32 -25.50 -22.42 -1.19
N TYR A 33 -24.29 -22.81 -0.76
CA TYR A 33 -23.34 -21.92 -0.11
C TYR A 33 -22.88 -20.81 -1.04
N LYS A 34 -23.13 -19.56 -0.63
CA LYS A 34 -22.57 -18.36 -1.24
C LYS A 34 -21.69 -17.63 -0.25
N GLU A 35 -20.44 -17.41 -0.63
CA GLU A 35 -19.45 -16.69 0.19
C GLU A 35 -19.84 -15.22 0.42
N VAL A 36 -20.44 -14.61 -0.61
CA VAL A 36 -20.91 -13.23 -0.61
C VAL A 36 -22.39 -13.19 -0.97
N THR A 37 -23.16 -12.46 -0.18
CA THR A 37 -24.58 -12.20 -0.38
C THR A 37 -24.85 -10.70 -0.26
N VAL A 38 -26.11 -10.28 -0.40
CA VAL A 38 -26.50 -8.87 -0.30
C VAL A 38 -26.91 -8.55 1.14
N CYS A 39 -26.39 -7.45 1.69
CA CYS A 39 -26.74 -7.02 3.05
C CYS A 39 -28.18 -6.54 3.09
N PRO A 40 -29.02 -7.03 4.02
CA PRO A 40 -30.42 -6.63 4.11
C PRO A 40 -30.61 -5.18 4.57
N LYS A 41 -29.56 -4.52 5.10
CA LYS A 41 -29.65 -3.15 5.63
C LYS A 41 -29.24 -2.06 4.65
N CYS A 42 -28.30 -2.33 3.75
CA CYS A 42 -27.69 -1.29 2.92
C CYS A 42 -27.33 -1.76 1.51
N ASN A 43 -27.78 -2.94 1.10
CA ASN A 43 -27.45 -3.58 -0.17
C ASN A 43 -25.94 -3.78 -0.44
N GLY A 44 -25.08 -3.53 0.55
CA GLY A 44 -23.65 -3.77 0.47
C GLY A 44 -23.29 -5.26 0.49
N ALA A 45 -22.04 -5.57 0.18
CA ALA A 45 -21.53 -6.95 0.24
C ALA A 45 -21.63 -7.50 1.67
N PHE A 46 -22.32 -8.64 1.82
CA PHE A 46 -22.54 -9.36 3.07
C PHE A 46 -21.79 -10.68 3.01
N VAL A 47 -20.63 -10.67 3.65
CA VAL A 47 -19.58 -11.68 3.46
C VAL A 47 -19.53 -12.62 4.65
N ASP A 48 -19.38 -13.91 4.39
CA ASP A 48 -19.16 -14.91 5.42
C ASP A 48 -17.97 -14.54 6.32
N MET A 49 -18.16 -14.62 7.65
CA MET A 49 -17.13 -14.30 8.63
C MET A 49 -15.86 -15.14 8.48
N TYR A 50 -15.95 -16.40 8.07
CA TYR A 50 -14.79 -17.27 7.82
C TYR A 50 -14.01 -16.91 6.57
N LYS A 51 -14.59 -16.10 5.68
CA LYS A 51 -13.99 -15.66 4.41
C LYS A 51 -13.66 -14.16 4.41
N LEU A 52 -13.97 -13.44 5.50
CA LEU A 52 -13.75 -11.99 5.60
C LEU A 52 -12.32 -11.56 5.26
N GLU A 53 -11.33 -12.35 5.66
CA GLU A 53 -9.91 -12.03 5.42
C GLU A 53 -9.58 -11.89 3.92
N LYS A 54 -10.19 -12.71 3.05
CA LYS A 54 -10.06 -12.62 1.60
C LYS A 54 -10.58 -11.29 1.03
N TYR A 55 -11.52 -10.65 1.72
CA TYR A 55 -12.16 -9.40 1.31
C TYR A 55 -11.79 -8.21 2.20
N ARG A 56 -10.83 -8.39 3.10
CA ARG A 56 -10.16 -7.24 3.72
C ARG A 56 -9.41 -6.54 2.61
N GLN A 57 -9.98 -5.45 2.11
CA GLN A 57 -9.16 -4.42 1.48
C GLN A 57 -8.15 -4.02 2.55
N SER A 58 -6.87 -4.29 2.32
CA SER A 58 -5.82 -3.64 3.05
C SER A 58 -5.96 -2.15 2.74
N ASN A 59 -6.72 -1.44 3.57
CA ASN A 59 -6.62 0.01 3.71
C ASN A 59 -5.33 0.37 4.47
N ASP A 60 -4.31 -0.49 4.42
CA ASP A 60 -2.93 -0.07 4.55
C ASP A 60 -2.61 0.71 3.28
N THR A 61 -3.20 1.90 3.15
CA THR A 61 -2.48 3.00 2.52
C THR A 61 -1.30 3.27 3.44
N GLU A 62 -0.29 2.39 3.39
CA GLU A 62 1.03 2.73 3.91
C GLU A 62 1.39 4.04 3.23
N GLU A 63 1.58 5.08 4.03
CA GLU A 63 1.97 6.37 3.49
C GLU A 63 3.27 6.15 2.71
N PRO A 64 3.32 6.52 1.42
CA PRO A 64 4.50 6.28 0.61
C PRO A 64 5.69 7.00 1.24
N LEU A 65 6.82 6.28 1.34
CA LEU A 65 8.06 6.79 1.92
C LEU A 65 8.51 8.12 1.29
N LEU A 66 8.35 8.25 -0.03
CA LEU A 66 8.72 9.42 -0.80
C LEU A 66 7.68 9.66 -1.91
N GLN A 67 7.21 10.89 -2.04
CA GLN A 67 6.43 11.36 -3.18
C GLN A 67 7.12 12.59 -3.77
N ILE A 68 7.32 12.58 -5.08
CA ILE A 68 7.82 13.72 -5.85
C ILE A 68 6.76 14.05 -6.87
N VAL A 69 6.12 15.20 -6.72
CA VAL A 69 5.03 15.65 -7.59
C VAL A 69 5.47 16.92 -8.30
N GLN A 70 5.35 16.92 -9.61
CA GLN A 70 5.70 18.05 -10.47
C GLN A 70 4.48 18.39 -11.32
N SER A 71 4.10 19.67 -11.40
CA SER A 71 2.94 20.11 -12.20
C SER A 71 3.23 20.13 -13.70
N ASP A 72 4.46 20.46 -14.06
CA ASP A 72 4.96 20.59 -15.43
C ASP A 72 6.49 20.43 -15.42
N ILE A 73 7.13 20.37 -16.60
CA ILE A 73 8.54 20.03 -16.73
C ILE A 73 9.49 21.06 -16.08
N ASP A 74 9.06 22.32 -15.97
CA ASP A 74 9.86 23.44 -15.48
C ASP A 74 9.53 23.83 -14.03
N ALA A 75 8.44 23.29 -13.47
CA ALA A 75 8.01 23.58 -12.11
C ALA A 75 8.96 23.01 -11.06
N VAL A 76 9.07 23.74 -9.94
CA VAL A 76 9.74 23.25 -8.73
C VAL A 76 8.89 22.13 -8.12
N PRO A 77 9.43 20.91 -7.93
CA PRO A 77 8.64 19.78 -7.45
C PRO A 77 8.26 19.94 -5.98
N VAL A 78 7.05 19.47 -5.64
CA VAL A 78 6.65 19.21 -4.25
C VAL A 78 7.23 17.86 -3.85
N VAL A 79 7.93 17.82 -2.71
CA VAL A 79 8.57 16.59 -2.21
C VAL A 79 8.03 16.31 -0.82
N LEU A 80 7.38 15.16 -0.67
CA LEU A 80 6.89 14.64 0.60
C LEU A 80 7.76 13.45 0.99
N TYR A 81 8.32 13.47 2.20
CA TYR A 81 9.10 12.35 2.74
C TYR A 81 8.51 11.91 4.07
N LYS A 82 8.09 10.64 4.16
CA LYS A 82 7.35 10.09 5.31
C LYS A 82 6.13 10.95 5.70
N GLY A 83 5.38 11.40 4.71
CA GLY A 83 4.19 12.24 4.89
C GLY A 83 4.45 13.74 5.07
N GLU A 84 5.69 14.18 5.31
CA GLU A 84 6.01 15.60 5.56
C GLU A 84 6.59 16.31 4.32
N GLU A 85 6.14 17.53 4.05
CA GLU A 85 6.66 18.34 2.94
C GLU A 85 8.05 18.91 3.27
N ILE A 86 9.02 18.63 2.41
CA ILE A 86 10.35 19.21 2.49
C ILE A 86 10.34 20.60 1.86
N LYS A 87 10.52 21.64 2.69
CA LYS A 87 10.67 23.04 2.27
C LYS A 87 12.14 23.40 2.06
N GLY A 88 12.40 24.52 1.38
CA GLY A 88 13.77 25.02 1.17
C GLY A 88 14.68 24.05 0.42
N LYS A 89 14.12 23.27 -0.51
CA LYS A 89 14.85 22.27 -1.30
C LYS A 89 15.94 22.96 -2.12
N VAL A 90 17.17 22.47 -1.98
CA VAL A 90 18.35 22.94 -2.72
C VAL A 90 18.61 21.98 -3.89
N ARG A 91 18.56 20.67 -3.61
CA ARG A 91 18.79 19.63 -4.61
C ARG A 91 17.88 18.44 -4.34
N VAL A 92 17.25 17.94 -5.39
CA VAL A 92 16.47 16.69 -5.37
C VAL A 92 17.01 15.81 -6.48
N SER A 93 17.52 14.63 -6.15
CA SER A 93 18.00 13.65 -7.11
C SER A 93 17.37 12.29 -6.80
N PHE A 94 16.77 11.70 -7.83
CA PHE A 94 16.20 10.36 -7.81
C PHE A 94 16.71 9.62 -9.03
N ASP A 95 17.55 8.62 -8.81
CA ASP A 95 18.12 7.81 -9.88
C ASP A 95 17.75 6.35 -9.64
N TRP A 96 17.17 5.72 -10.66
CA TRP A 96 16.87 4.30 -10.64
C TRP A 96 17.33 3.68 -11.96
N LYS A 97 18.09 2.59 -11.86
CA LYS A 97 18.68 1.89 -12.99
C LYS A 97 18.48 0.39 -12.83
N THR A 98 18.33 -0.31 -13.95
CA THR A 98 18.30 -1.77 -14.02
C THR A 98 19.14 -2.21 -15.21
N ASP A 99 19.83 -3.34 -15.07
CA ASP A 99 20.62 -3.99 -16.13
C ASP A 99 19.77 -4.94 -17.00
N GLY A 100 18.44 -4.97 -16.79
CA GLY A 100 17.53 -5.89 -17.46
C GLY A 100 17.47 -7.29 -16.84
N GLN A 101 18.34 -7.64 -15.89
CA GLN A 101 18.40 -8.95 -15.23
C GLN A 101 18.32 -8.81 -13.71
N TYR A 102 17.12 -8.57 -13.18
CA TYR A 102 16.61 -8.81 -11.81
C TYR A 102 17.44 -8.43 -10.55
N HIS A 103 18.72 -8.06 -10.64
CA HIS A 103 19.54 -7.65 -9.51
C HIS A 103 19.45 -6.13 -9.38
N LYS A 104 18.48 -5.68 -8.60
CA LYS A 104 18.24 -4.25 -8.37
C LYS A 104 18.90 -3.81 -7.07
N SER A 105 19.98 -3.04 -7.17
CA SER A 105 20.23 -2.03 -6.15
C SER A 105 19.02 -1.09 -6.13
N GLY A 106 18.49 -0.80 -4.94
CA GLY A 106 17.35 0.10 -4.78
C GLY A 106 17.62 1.48 -5.39
N PRO A 107 16.59 2.33 -5.57
CA PRO A 107 16.79 3.67 -6.12
C PRO A 107 17.75 4.48 -5.25
N TYR A 108 18.66 5.21 -5.89
CA TYR A 108 19.44 6.24 -5.23
C TYR A 108 18.57 7.47 -5.01
N ILE A 109 18.50 7.92 -3.76
CA ILE A 109 17.73 9.10 -3.36
C ILE A 109 18.67 10.05 -2.65
N HIS A 110 18.69 11.31 -3.08
CA HIS A 110 19.43 12.38 -2.42
C HIS A 110 18.60 13.66 -2.42
N ILE A 111 18.25 14.14 -1.22
CA ILE A 111 17.47 15.36 -1.03
C ILE A 111 18.25 16.26 -0.09
N GLU A 112 18.69 17.39 -0.61
CA GLU A 112 19.33 18.47 0.15
C GLU A 112 18.34 19.61 0.35
N HIS A 113 18.21 20.08 1.59
CA HIS A 113 17.32 21.17 1.94
C HIS A 113 17.91 22.06 3.02
N LEU A 114 17.47 23.32 3.07
CA LEU A 114 17.88 24.27 4.10
C LEU A 114 17.26 23.89 5.44
N GLU A 115 18.04 24.08 6.52
CA GLU A 115 17.54 24.08 7.88
C GLU A 115 17.38 25.52 8.36
N ASP A 116 16.16 25.87 8.81
CA ASP A 116 15.78 27.21 9.31
C ASP A 116 16.42 27.56 10.67
N SER A 117 17.69 27.21 10.88
CA SER A 117 18.43 27.59 12.07
C SER A 117 18.78 29.08 11.96
N LYS A 118 18.22 29.90 12.87
CA LYS A 118 18.37 31.37 12.91
C LYS A 118 19.82 31.89 13.03
N LYS A 119 20.82 31.01 13.11
CA LYS A 119 22.23 31.38 13.35
C LYS A 119 23.17 31.08 12.18
N CYS A 120 22.90 30.06 11.36
CA CYS A 120 23.71 29.68 10.20
C CYS A 120 22.83 29.06 9.12
N ILE A 121 23.12 29.32 7.84
CA ILE A 121 22.54 28.59 6.71
C ILE A 121 23.23 27.22 6.67
N ASN A 122 22.66 26.23 7.36
CA ASN A 122 23.10 24.84 7.28
C ASN A 122 22.18 24.08 6.31
N THR A 123 22.73 23.17 5.52
CA THR A 123 21.95 22.22 4.72
C THR A 123 21.83 20.88 5.44
N LYS A 124 20.67 20.25 5.29
CA LYS A 124 20.36 18.89 5.73
C LYS A 124 20.20 18.00 4.52
N THR A 125 20.65 16.75 4.67
CA THR A 125 20.62 15.77 3.58
C THR A 125 19.89 14.50 4.02
N ILE A 126 18.93 14.08 3.21
CA ILE A 126 18.30 12.75 3.27
C ILE A 126 18.87 11.94 2.12
N GLN A 127 19.50 10.80 2.43
CA GLN A 127 20.19 9.98 1.44
C GLN A 127 19.91 8.49 1.63
N HIS A 128 19.62 7.79 0.54
CA HIS A 128 19.40 6.35 0.49
C HIS A 128 20.15 5.71 -0.68
N ASN A 129 20.63 4.48 -0.48
CA ASN A 129 21.29 3.65 -1.51
C ASN A 129 22.34 4.43 -2.31
N HIS A 130 23.18 5.21 -1.62
CA HIS A 130 24.25 5.93 -2.28
C HIS A 130 25.13 4.95 -3.06
N PRO A 131 25.45 5.23 -4.34
CA PRO A 131 26.28 4.33 -5.12
C PRO A 131 27.62 4.18 -4.41
N ILE A 132 27.91 2.98 -3.91
CA ILE A 132 29.26 2.61 -3.54
C ILE A 132 29.99 2.45 -4.87
N VAL A 133 30.86 3.39 -5.20
CA VAL A 133 31.74 3.25 -6.37
C VAL A 133 32.73 2.14 -6.02
N GLU A 134 32.49 0.92 -6.51
CA GLU A 134 33.53 -0.09 -6.58
C GLU A 134 34.49 0.34 -7.70
N GLU A 135 35.71 0.74 -7.35
CA GLU A 135 36.78 0.93 -8.33
C GLU A 135 36.94 -0.37 -9.12
N GLN A 136 36.56 -0.35 -10.40
CA GLN A 136 36.92 -1.42 -11.33
C GLN A 136 38.42 -1.32 -11.59
N VAL A 137 39.22 -2.01 -10.79
CA VAL A 137 40.63 -2.24 -11.07
C VAL A 137 40.70 -3.30 -12.17
N ASP A 138 40.61 -2.86 -13.43
CA ASP A 138 40.86 -3.73 -14.58
C ASP A 138 42.32 -4.18 -14.55
N LEU A 139 42.52 -5.44 -14.16
CA LEU A 139 43.83 -6.07 -14.10
C LEU A 139 44.27 -6.42 -15.53
N TYR A 140 44.84 -5.45 -16.23
CA TYR A 140 45.49 -5.69 -17.53
C TYR A 140 46.61 -6.71 -17.34
N ARG A 141 46.36 -7.96 -17.73
CA ARG A 141 47.43 -8.95 -17.94
C ARG A 141 48.14 -8.58 -19.25
N LEU A 142 49.34 -8.02 -19.11
CA LEU A 142 50.31 -7.86 -20.19
C LEU A 142 50.80 -9.23 -20.69
#